data_AF-A0A8S3FDH8-F1
#
_entry.id   AF-A0A8S3FDH8-F1
#
_cell.length_a   1.000
_cell.length_b   1.000
_cell.length_c   1.000
_cell.angle_alpha   90.00
_cell.angle_beta   90.00
_cell.angle_gamma   90.00
#
_symmetry.space_group_name_H-M   'P 1'
#
loop_
_entity.id
_entity.type
_entity.pdbx_description
1 polymer ?
#
loop_
_entity_poly.entity_id
_entity_poly.type
_entity_poly.pdbx_seq_one_letter_code
_entity_poly.pdbx_strand_id
1 'polypeptide(L)'
;HQLGACNDRTLVVTTVHESQLLNDLPASVMTEHDLPVNVIITPKRIIYTNNTFTRPHAINWNDIDTETMLNLPVLKEFKRIQKAI
;
A
#
# COMPACT_ATOMS: atom_id res chain seq x y z
N HIS A 1 -9.30 3.20 3.66
CA HIS A 1 -9.61 4.42 2.89
C HIS A 1 -10.95 4.27 2.19
N GLN A 2 -11.07 3.37 1.21
CA GLN A 2 -12.34 3.16 0.47
C GLN A 2 -13.47 2.46 1.25
N LEU A 3 -13.15 1.62 2.24
CA LEU A 3 -14.13 0.93 3.09
C LEU A 3 -14.18 1.49 4.52
N GLY A 4 -13.63 2.69 4.77
CA GLY A 4 -13.68 3.34 6.08
C GLY A 4 -12.82 2.72 7.20
N ALA A 5 -12.22 1.55 7.01
CA ALA A 5 -11.39 0.89 8.03
C ALA A 5 -10.10 1.65 8.41
N CYS A 6 -9.61 2.51 7.52
CA CYS A 6 -8.43 3.36 7.72
C CYS A 6 -8.55 4.64 6.88
N ASN A 7 -7.76 5.67 7.18
CA ASN A 7 -7.74 6.94 6.46
C ASN A 7 -6.30 7.49 6.30
N ASP A 8 -6.15 8.68 5.73
CA ASP A 8 -4.83 9.28 5.47
C ASP A 8 -4.03 9.59 6.74
N ARG A 9 -4.68 9.65 7.90
CA ARG A 9 -4.02 9.84 9.20
C ARG A 9 -3.55 8.52 9.81
N THR A 10 -3.92 7.37 9.23
CA THR A 10 -3.47 6.06 9.71
C THR A 10 -1.99 5.86 9.33
N LEU A 11 -1.15 5.64 10.34
CA LEU A 11 0.27 5.33 10.16
C LEU A 11 0.46 3.92 9.61
N VAL A 12 1.36 3.78 8.64
CA VAL A 12 1.82 2.49 8.13
C VAL A 12 3.19 2.22 8.76
N VAL A 13 3.27 1.17 9.56
CA VAL A 13 4.47 0.80 10.33
C VAL A 13 4.87 -0.61 9.99
N THR A 14 6.18 -0.85 9.82
CA THR A 14 6.73 -2.19 9.59
C THR A 14 7.92 -2.47 10.50
N THR A 15 8.17 -3.75 10.75
CA THR A 15 9.36 -4.24 11.43
C THR A 15 10.22 -5.04 10.45
N VAL A 16 11.52 -4.77 10.39
CA VAL A 16 12.47 -5.48 9.53
C VAL A 16 13.79 -5.72 10.25
N HIS A 17 14.60 -6.66 9.77
CA HIS A 17 15.98 -6.80 10.21
C HIS A 17 16.87 -5.72 9.58
N GLU A 18 17.99 -5.36 10.23
CA GLU A 18 18.94 -4.37 9.71
C GLU A 18 19.48 -4.72 8.31
N SER A 19 19.64 -6.01 8.00
CA SER A 19 20.11 -6.47 6.68
C SER A 19 19.12 -6.25 5.54
N GLN A 20 17.87 -5.89 5.85
CA GLN A 20 16.84 -5.57 4.86
C GLN A 20 16.81 -4.07 4.53
N LEU A 21 17.60 -3.25 5.25
CA LEU A 21 17.76 -1.83 4.96
C LEU A 21 18.83 -1.62 3.90
N LEU A 22 18.46 -0.89 2.85
CA LEU A 22 19.36 -0.40 1.82
C LEU A 22 19.49 1.11 2.00
N ASN A 23 20.72 1.63 1.93
CA ASN A 23 20.99 3.06 2.13
C ASN A 23 20.43 3.91 0.98
N ASP A 24 20.50 3.39 -0.24
CA ASP A 24 20.00 4.06 -1.44
C ASP A 24 19.17 3.08 -2.25
N LEU A 25 17.97 3.53 -2.63
CA LEU A 25 17.11 2.87 -3.60
C LEU A 25 16.63 3.92 -4.61
N PRO A 26 16.65 3.61 -5.91
CA PRO A 26 16.07 4.49 -6.91
C PRO A 26 14.59 4.73 -6.62
N ALA A 27 14.13 5.97 -6.76
CA ALA A 27 12.70 6.29 -6.60
C ALA A 27 11.80 5.49 -7.56
N SER A 28 12.35 5.05 -8.71
CA SER A 28 11.68 4.20 -9.68
C SER A 28 11.34 2.79 -9.18
N VAL A 29 11.84 2.39 -8.01
CA VAL A 29 11.44 1.13 -7.37
C VAL A 29 10.01 1.21 -6.84
N MET A 30 9.51 2.42 -6.53
CA MET A 30 8.13 2.63 -6.12
C MET A 30 7.21 2.75 -7.33
N THR A 31 6.12 1.98 -7.31
CA THR A 31 5.04 2.02 -8.31
C THR A 31 3.80 2.69 -7.73
N GLU A 32 2.81 2.99 -8.58
CA GLU A 32 1.55 3.60 -8.17
C GLU A 32 0.69 2.72 -7.25
N HIS A 33 0.97 1.41 -7.21
CA HIS A 33 0.28 0.45 -6.35
C HIS A 33 0.94 0.30 -4.97
N ASP A 34 2.17 0.77 -4.79
CA ASP A 34 2.93 0.58 -3.57
C ASP A 34 2.48 1.51 -2.45
N LEU A 35 2.32 0.97 -1.24
CA LEU A 35 1.96 1.75 -0.06
C LEU A 35 3.22 2.19 0.71
N PRO A 36 3.57 3.49 0.73
CA PRO A 36 4.74 3.95 1.46
C PRO A 36 4.57 3.80 2.99
N VAL A 37 5.61 3.29 3.64
CA VAL A 37 5.67 3.15 5.10
C VAL A 37 6.10 4.45 5.77
N ASN A 38 5.46 4.83 6.87
CA ASN A 38 5.83 6.03 7.65
C ASN A 38 6.96 5.75 8.63
N VAL A 39 6.97 4.54 9.20
CA VAL A 39 7.93 4.15 10.23
C VAL A 39 8.45 2.75 9.94
N ILE A 40 9.77 2.61 10.00
CA ILE A 40 10.48 1.35 9.91
C ILE A 40 11.15 1.11 11.26
N ILE A 41 10.90 -0.05 11.86
CA ILE A 41 11.50 -0.44 13.14
C ILE A 41 12.41 -1.64 12.91
N THR A 42 13.64 -1.54 13.41
CA THR A 42 14.57 -2.65 13.48
C THR A 42 14.86 -2.99 14.95
N PRO A 43 15.51 -4.13 15.24
CA PRO A 43 15.98 -4.40 16.60
C PRO A 43 16.95 -3.33 17.16
N LYS A 44 17.57 -2.50 16.31
CA LYS A 44 18.56 -1.51 16.75
C LYS A 44 18.01 -0.07 16.79
N ARG A 45 17.02 0.27 15.98
CA ARG A 45 16.55 1.67 15.84
C ARG A 45 15.16 1.79 15.22
N ILE A 46 14.59 2.98 15.37
CA ILE A 46 13.35 3.42 14.75
C ILE A 46 13.69 4.48 13.70
N ILE A 47 13.14 4.35 12.50
CA ILE A 47 13.36 5.25 11.37
C ILE A 47 12.01 5.82 10.95
N TYR A 48 11.86 7.15 11.05
CA TYR A 48 10.76 7.88 10.46
C TYR A 48 11.14 8.25 9.03
N THR A 49 10.42 7.72 8.05
CA THR A 49 10.85 7.83 6.64
C THR A 49 10.66 9.24 6.08
N ASN A 50 9.68 9.99 6.60
CA ASN A 50 9.29 11.33 6.13
C ASN A 50 9.18 11.43 4.60
N ASN A 51 8.85 10.31 3.94
CA ASN A 51 8.78 10.24 2.50
C ASN A 51 7.59 11.05 1.97
N THR A 52 7.71 11.52 0.74
CA THR A 52 6.67 12.29 0.05
C THR A 52 5.95 11.47 -1.02
N PHE A 53 6.06 10.13 -0.96
CA PHE A 53 5.38 9.25 -1.92
C PHE A 53 3.87 9.31 -1.70
N THR A 54 3.13 9.34 -2.81
CA THR A 54 1.66 9.30 -2.78
C THR A 54 1.19 7.92 -2.36
N ARG A 55 0.15 7.87 -1.53
CA ARG A 55 -0.50 6.60 -1.18
C ARG A 55 -1.47 6.19 -2.30
N PRO A 56 -1.61 4.88 -2.58
CA PRO A 56 -2.64 4.42 -3.49
C PRO A 56 -4.02 4.74 -2.91
N HIS A 57 -4.86 5.43 -3.68
CA HIS A 57 -6.18 5.89 -3.23
C HIS A 57 -7.30 4.90 -3.57
N ALA A 58 -7.16 4.17 -4.68
CA ALA A 58 -8.19 3.28 -5.18
C ALA A 58 -7.61 2.13 -6.00
N ILE A 59 -8.39 1.05 -6.12
CA ILE A 59 -8.16 0.04 -7.15
C ILE A 59 -8.19 0.72 -8.52
N ASN A 60 -7.10 0.59 -9.28
CA ASN A 60 -7.07 0.95 -10.68
C ASN A 60 -7.77 -0.15 -11.48
N TRP A 61 -9.05 0.05 -11.78
CA TRP A 61 -9.85 -0.94 -12.50
C TRP A 61 -9.39 -1.17 -13.94
N ASN A 62 -8.56 -0.29 -14.51
CA ASN A 62 -8.00 -0.49 -15.86
C ASN A 62 -6.95 -1.61 -15.90
N ASP A 63 -6.35 -1.95 -14.76
CA ASP A 63 -5.34 -3.01 -14.65
C ASP A 63 -5.97 -4.39 -14.38
N ILE A 64 -7.30 -4.43 -14.22
CA ILE A 64 -8.05 -5.66 -13.89
C ILE A 64 -8.79 -6.16 -15.11
N ASP A 65 -8.23 -7.17 -15.75
CA ASP A 65 -8.88 -7.87 -16.85
C ASP A 65 -9.96 -8.86 -16.38
N THR A 66 -10.64 -9.49 -17.35
CA THR A 66 -11.74 -10.43 -17.07
C THR A 66 -11.24 -11.66 -16.33
N GLU A 67 -10.06 -12.16 -16.66
CA GLU A 67 -9.47 -13.34 -16.03
C GLU A 67 -9.12 -13.06 -14.56
N THR A 68 -8.46 -11.94 -14.28
CA THR A 68 -8.13 -11.49 -12.92
C THR A 68 -9.39 -11.30 -12.09
N MET A 69 -10.42 -10.69 -12.67
CA MET A 69 -11.72 -10.51 -12.01
C MET A 69 -12.41 -11.84 -11.67
N LEU A 70 -12.23 -12.88 -12.51
CA LEU A 70 -12.74 -14.23 -12.25
C LEU A 70 -11.94 -14.95 -11.16
N ASN A 71 -10.61 -14.84 -11.21
CA ASN A 71 -9.67 -15.53 -10.31
C ASN A 71 -9.59 -14.91 -8.91
N LEU A 72 -9.97 -13.63 -8.75
CA LEU A 72 -9.98 -12.93 -7.46
C LEU A 72 -11.43 -12.54 -7.07
N PRO A 73 -12.22 -13.46 -6.49
CA PRO A 73 -13.61 -13.19 -6.10
C PRO A 73 -13.81 -11.96 -5.22
N VAL A 74 -12.79 -11.63 -4.40
CA VAL A 74 -12.80 -10.45 -3.54
C VAL A 74 -12.97 -9.15 -4.33
N LEU A 75 -12.48 -9.06 -5.57
CA LEU A 75 -12.63 -7.88 -6.40
C LEU A 75 -14.10 -7.64 -6.82
N LYS A 76 -14.86 -8.72 -7.08
CA LYS A 76 -16.29 -8.63 -7.37
C LYS A 76 -17.06 -8.11 -6.16
N GLU A 77 -16.75 -8.65 -4.98
CA GLU A 77 -17.41 -8.24 -3.75
C GLU A 77 -17.04 -6.80 -3.37
N PHE A 78 -15.77 -6.43 -3.53
CA PHE A 78 -15.31 -5.06 -3.32
C PHE A 78 -16.04 -4.08 -4.23
N LYS A 79 -16.14 -4.40 -5.53
CA LYS A 79 -16.88 -3.57 -6.52
C LYS A 79 -18.36 -3.46 -6.19
N ARG A 80 -18.97 -4.51 -5.60
CA ARG A 80 -20.36 -4.51 -5.14
C ARG A 80 -20.54 -3.58 -3.93
N ILE A 81 -19.68 -3.71 -2.91
CA ILE A 81 -19.72 -2.88 -1.70
C ILE A 81 -19.48 -1.41 -2.04
N GLN A 82 -18.50 -1.11 -2.91
CA GLN A 82 -18.18 0.25 -3.32
C GLN A 82 -19.36 0.97 -4.02
N LYS A 83 -20.24 0.24 -4.73
CA LYS A 83 -21.43 0.82 -5.36
C LYS A 83 -22.60 1.07 -4.39
N ALA A 84 -22.56 0.43 -3.23
CA ALA A 84 -23.61 0.52 -2.21
C ALA A 84 -23.34 1.63 -1.18
N ILE A 85 -22.14 2.20 -1.19
CA ILE A 85 -21.70 3.36 -0.42
C ILE A 85 -21.80 4.59 -1.34
#